data_AF-A0A7V3JLL5-F1
#
_entry.id   AF-A0A7V3JLL5-F1
#
_cell.length_a   1.000
_cell.length_b   1.000
_cell.length_c   1.000
_cell.angle_alpha   90.00
_cell.angle_beta   90.00
_cell.angle_gamma   90.00
#
_symmetry.space_group_name_H-M   'P 1'
#
loop_
_entity.id
_entity.type
_entity.pdbx_description
1 polymer ?
#
loop_
_entity_poly.entity_id
_entity_poly.type
_entity_poly.pdbx_seq_one_letter_code
_entity_poly.pdbx_strand_id
1 'polypeptide(L)'
;MLKLLLRSDVIIRLVNLRDVESGEPVTDATVTAKLFDRSGSEVASLNLVHAGSGNYSGILPGTTNLTEGGRYRLVVTALHSGGQHTMARWCVAAYDE
;
A
#
# COMPACT_ATOMS: atom_id res chain seq x y z
N MET A 1 30.47 -14.41 10.21
CA MET A 1 29.61 -13.21 10.36
C MET A 1 28.19 -13.62 10.02
N LEU A 2 27.32 -13.76 11.01
CA LEU A 2 25.93 -14.16 10.83
C LEU A 2 25.14 -12.91 10.42
N LYS A 3 24.67 -12.84 9.17
CA LYS A 3 23.80 -11.75 8.71
C LYS A 3 22.36 -12.15 9.02
N LEU A 4 21.84 -11.69 10.15
CA LEU A 4 20.43 -11.83 10.50
C LEU A 4 19.63 -10.81 9.67
N LEU A 5 18.99 -11.26 8.59
CA LEU A 5 18.02 -10.45 7.85
C LEU A 5 16.68 -10.59 8.56
N LEU A 6 16.38 -9.64 9.47
CA LEU A 6 15.01 -9.43 9.92
C LEU A 6 14.19 -9.04 8.69
N ARG A 7 13.04 -9.69 8.47
CA ARG A 7 12.14 -9.35 7.38
C ARG A 7 11.79 -7.87 7.50
N SER A 8 12.36 -7.02 6.65
CA SER A 8 11.91 -5.64 6.50
C SER A 8 10.54 -5.77 5.83
N ASP A 9 9.51 -5.68 6.66
CA ASP A 9 8.11 -5.71 6.29
C ASP A 9 7.57 -4.31 6.56
N VAL A 10 7.00 -3.65 5.55
CA VAL A 10 6.43 -2.30 5.72
C VAL A 10 4.96 -2.43 6.03
N ILE A 11 4.51 -1.82 7.13
CA ILE A 11 3.10 -1.70 7.44
C ILE A 11 2.51 -0.56 6.61
N ILE A 12 1.49 -0.88 5.81
CA ILE A 12 0.67 0.10 5.12
C ILE A 12 -0.62 0.28 5.91
N ARG A 13 -0.97 1.55 6.18
CA ARG A 13 -2.25 1.94 6.77
C ARG A 13 -2.89 3.00 5.90
N LEU A 14 -4.10 2.70 5.43
CA LEU A 14 -5.00 3.66 4.80
C LEU A 14 -6.01 4.08 5.86
N VAL A 15 -6.13 5.37 6.06
CA VAL A 15 -7.05 5.94 7.05
C VAL A 15 -8.13 6.71 6.30
N ASN A 16 -9.39 6.44 6.65
CA ASN A 16 -10.54 7.16 6.15
C ASN A 16 -10.60 7.22 4.60
N LEU A 17 -10.39 6.07 3.95
CA LEU A 17 -10.59 5.93 2.50
C LEU A 17 -12.04 6.25 2.18
N ARG A 18 -12.26 7.23 1.32
CA ARG A 18 -13.59 7.72 0.94
C ARG A 18 -13.77 7.70 -0.56
N ASP A 19 -14.99 7.38 -0.97
CA ASP A 19 -15.39 7.54 -2.36
C ASP A 19 -15.47 9.03 -2.70
N VAL A 20 -14.96 9.40 -3.87
CA VAL A 20 -14.82 10.82 -4.26
C VAL A 20 -16.14 11.45 -4.68
N GLU A 21 -17.09 10.63 -5.16
CA GLU A 21 -18.38 11.10 -5.65
C GLU A 21 -19.38 11.25 -4.50
N SER A 22 -19.49 10.22 -3.66
CA SER A 22 -20.43 10.17 -2.54
C SER A 22 -19.88 10.77 -1.25
N GLY A 23 -18.55 10.81 -1.08
CA GLY A 23 -17.90 11.22 0.17
C GLY A 23 -18.01 10.18 1.29
N GLU A 24 -18.69 9.05 1.05
CA GLU A 24 -18.87 7.98 2.03
C GLU A 24 -17.59 7.16 2.21
N PRO A 25 -17.36 6.56 3.39
CA PRO A 25 -16.26 5.63 3.58
C PRO A 25 -16.36 4.46 2.59
N VAL A 26 -15.26 4.11 1.96
CA VAL A 26 -15.20 2.91 1.12
C VAL A 26 -15.25 1.69 2.02
N THR A 27 -16.41 1.06 2.12
CA THR A 27 -16.63 -0.21 2.81
C THR A 27 -16.89 -1.33 1.81
N ASP A 28 -16.66 -2.58 2.22
CA ASP A 28 -16.93 -3.78 1.42
C ASP A 28 -16.23 -3.83 0.05
N ALA A 29 -15.12 -3.10 -0.09
CA ALA A 29 -14.28 -3.13 -1.28
C ALA A 29 -13.10 -4.09 -1.11
N THR A 30 -12.72 -4.75 -2.22
CA THR A 30 -11.40 -5.37 -2.32
C THR A 30 -10.38 -4.27 -2.56
N VAL A 31 -9.51 -4.03 -1.58
CA VAL A 31 -8.47 -3.00 -1.69
C VAL A 31 -7.11 -3.68 -1.86
N THR A 32 -6.42 -3.30 -2.93
CA THR A 32 -5.08 -3.79 -3.27
C THR A 32 -4.09 -2.65 -3.29
N ALA A 33 -2.84 -2.94 -2.94
CA ALA A 33 -1.75 -1.97 -3.03
C ALA A 33 -0.58 -2.57 -3.80
N LYS A 34 0.02 -1.78 -4.68
CA LYS A 34 1.18 -2.13 -5.50
C LYS A 34 2.27 -1.10 -5.31
N LEU A 35 3.47 -1.56 -5.00
CA LEU A 35 4.66 -0.72 -4.87
C LEU A 35 5.46 -0.79 -6.16
N PHE A 36 5.85 0.38 -6.67
CA PHE A 36 6.68 0.52 -7.86
C PHE A 36 7.97 1.26 -7.52
N ASP A 37 9.07 0.88 -8.16
CA ASP A 37 10.32 1.63 -8.07
C ASP A 37 10.31 2.88 -8.97
N ARG A 38 11.45 3.59 -9.03
CA ARG A 38 11.63 4.78 -9.86
C ARG A 38 11.61 4.48 -11.37
N SER A 39 11.94 3.26 -11.79
CA SER A 39 11.84 2.83 -13.19
C SER A 39 10.40 2.55 -13.60
N GLY A 40 9.49 2.40 -12.63
CA GLY A 40 8.10 2.04 -12.85
C GLY A 40 7.85 0.53 -12.80
N SER A 41 8.84 -0.26 -12.38
CA SER A 41 8.70 -1.71 -12.20
C SER A 41 7.99 -2.03 -10.89
N GLU A 42 7.04 -2.97 -10.91
CA GLU A 42 6.37 -3.47 -9.69
C GLU A 42 7.38 -4.26 -8.85
N VAL A 43 7.55 -3.87 -7.59
CA VAL A 43 8.47 -4.52 -6.65
C VAL A 43 7.75 -5.39 -5.62
N ALA A 44 6.50 -5.05 -5.29
CA ALA A 44 5.68 -5.79 -4.34
C ALA A 44 4.20 -5.44 -4.51
N SER A 45 3.33 -6.34 -4.07
CA SER A 45 1.89 -6.11 -3.98
C SER A 45 1.28 -6.80 -2.76
N LEU A 46 0.17 -6.25 -2.28
CA LEU A 46 -0.61 -6.85 -1.20
C LEU A 46 -2.11 -6.60 -1.38
N ASN A 47 -2.91 -7.50 -0.78
CA ASN A 47 -4.32 -7.25 -0.48
C ASN A 47 -4.40 -6.64 0.92
N LEU A 48 -5.12 -5.53 1.05
CA LEU A 48 -5.33 -4.87 2.34
C LEU A 48 -6.56 -5.45 3.04
N VAL A 49 -6.46 -5.56 4.36
CA VAL A 49 -7.55 -6.02 5.23
C VAL A 49 -8.35 -4.82 5.71
N HIS A 50 -9.68 -4.89 5.54
CA HIS A 50 -10.60 -3.87 6.04
C HIS A 50 -10.62 -3.86 7.58
N ALA A 51 -10.37 -2.70 8.17
CA ALA A 51 -10.37 -2.46 9.60
C ALA A 51 -11.59 -1.64 10.09
N GLY A 52 -12.57 -1.43 9.20
CA GLY A 52 -13.80 -0.68 9.48
C GLY A 52 -13.73 0.79 9.08
N SER A 53 -14.89 1.37 8.72
CA SER A 53 -15.05 2.80 8.39
C SER A 53 -14.06 3.33 7.34
N GLY A 54 -13.80 2.55 6.28
CA GLY A 54 -12.86 2.93 5.24
C GLY A 54 -11.39 2.87 5.66
N ASN A 55 -11.07 2.27 6.81
CA ASN A 55 -9.71 2.01 7.21
C ASN A 55 -9.25 0.66 6.66
N TYR A 56 -8.03 0.61 6.14
CA TYR A 56 -7.44 -0.60 5.58
C TYR A 56 -5.98 -0.73 6.04
N SER A 57 -5.54 -1.95 6.29
CA SER A 57 -4.14 -2.18 6.68
C SER A 57 -3.61 -3.49 6.15
N GLY A 58 -2.29 -3.57 6.04
CA GLY A 58 -1.63 -4.79 5.63
C GLY A 58 -0.11 -4.64 5.69
N ILE A 59 0.55 -5.77 5.52
CA ILE A 59 2.00 -5.86 5.53
C ILE A 59 2.44 -6.06 4.08
N LEU A 60 3.26 -5.14 3.57
CA LEU A 60 3.89 -5.29 2.27
C LEU A 60 5.10 -6.22 2.43
N PRO A 61 5.06 -7.44 1.86
CA PRO A 61 6.14 -8.40 2.02
C PRO A 61 7.32 -8.05 1.11
N GLY A 62 8.50 -8.57 1.44
CA GLY A 62 9.64 -8.57 0.52
C GLY A 62 10.31 -7.21 0.35
N THR A 63 10.19 -6.31 1.33
CA THR A 63 10.82 -4.99 1.26
C THR A 63 12.29 -4.96 1.66
N THR A 64 12.89 -6.13 1.93
CA THR A 64 14.33 -6.27 2.27
C THR A 64 15.28 -5.80 1.19
N ASN A 65 14.82 -5.75 -0.07
CA ASN A 65 15.62 -5.29 -1.21
C ASN A 65 15.32 -3.83 -1.59
N LEU A 66 14.44 -3.15 -0.84
CA LEU A 66 14.25 -1.72 -1.06
C LEU A 66 15.52 -0.99 -0.62
N THR A 67 16.02 -0.15 -1.51
CA THR A 67 17.15 0.71 -1.23
C THR A 67 16.68 1.81 -0.28
N GLU A 68 17.39 1.97 0.82
CA GLU A 68 17.22 3.09 1.74
C GLU A 68 17.38 4.42 1.00
N GLY A 69 16.53 5.40 1.31
CA GLY A 69 16.46 6.67 0.55
C GLY A 69 15.96 6.52 -0.90
N GLY A 70 15.57 5.32 -1.33
CA GLY A 70 14.96 5.05 -2.63
C GLY A 70 13.60 5.74 -2.77
N ARG A 71 13.26 6.14 -4.00
CA ARG A 71 11.94 6.71 -4.32
C ARG A 71 11.03 5.62 -4.85
N TYR A 72 9.99 5.31 -4.08
CA TYR A 72 8.97 4.33 -4.46
C TYR A 72 7.60 4.99 -4.60
N ARG A 73 6.77 4.42 -5.46
CA ARG A 73 5.39 4.83 -5.66
C ARG A 73 4.45 3.71 -5.20
N LEU A 74 3.64 3.98 -4.20
CA LEU A 74 2.52 3.10 -3.84
C LEU A 74 1.26 3.51 -4.62
N VAL A 75 0.63 2.54 -5.28
CA VAL A 75 -0.64 2.68 -5.99
C VAL A 75 -1.66 1.81 -5.27
N VAL A 76 -2.79 2.40 -4.88
CA VAL A 76 -3.89 1.69 -4.22
C VAL A 76 -5.08 1.63 -5.16
N THR A 77 -5.71 0.47 -5.25
CA THR A 77 -6.92 0.26 -6.05
C THR A 77 -7.99 -0.33 -5.14
N ALA A 78 -9.16 0.30 -5.11
CA ALA A 78 -10.34 -0.21 -4.46
C ALA A 78 -11.36 -0.66 -5.51
N LEU A 79 -11.79 -1.91 -5.42
CA LEU A 79 -12.83 -2.48 -6.28
C LEU A 79 -14.07 -2.76 -5.42
N HIS A 80 -15.15 -2.03 -5.69
CA HIS A 80 -16.45 -2.24 -5.08
C HIS A 80 -17.46 -2.72 -6.12
N SER A 81 -18.60 -3.26 -5.68
CA SER A 81 -19.66 -3.79 -6.55
C SER A 81 -20.25 -2.81 -7.57
N GLY A 82 -20.00 -1.49 -7.44
CA GLY A 82 -20.45 -0.45 -8.37
C GLY A 82 -19.36 0.19 -9.24
N GLY A 83 -18.10 -0.26 -9.15
CA GLY A 83 -17.03 0.27 -9.99
C GLY A 83 -15.60 0.05 -9.47
N GLN A 84 -14.61 0.22 -10.35
CA GLN A 84 -13.19 0.25 -9.99
C GLN A 84 -12.74 1.69 -9.78
N HIS A 85 -12.32 2.02 -8.55
CA HIS A 85 -11.78 3.33 -8.22
C HIS A 85 -10.26 3.18 -7.99
N THR A 86 -9.46 3.86 -8.82
CA THR A 86 -8.00 3.90 -8.67
C THR A 86 -7.62 5.18 -7.94
N MET A 87 -7.05 5.06 -6.74
CA MET A 87 -6.62 6.20 -5.93
C MET A 87 -5.10 6.12 -5.76
N ALA A 88 -4.34 7.03 -6.38
CA ALA A 88 -2.88 6.95 -6.36
C ALA A 88 -2.24 8.30 -6.02
N ARG A 89 -1.34 8.29 -5.02
CA ARG A 89 0.13 8.27 -5.22
C ARG A 89 0.80 8.68 -3.90
N TRP A 90 1.40 7.73 -3.19
CA TRP A 90 2.30 8.07 -2.08
C TRP A 90 3.75 7.75 -2.43
N CYS A 91 4.63 8.71 -2.16
CA CYS A 91 6.07 8.50 -2.13
C CYS A 91 6.40 7.89 -0.77
N VAL A 92 6.75 6.60 -0.73
CA VAL A 92 7.34 6.03 0.47
C VAL A 92 8.82 6.36 0.41
N ALA A 93 9.28 7.27 1.29
CA ALA A 93 10.68 7.30 1.67
C ALA A 93 10.87 6.14 2.65
N ALA A 94 11.77 5.20 2.35
CA ALA A 94 12.18 4.21 3.34
C ALA A 94 12.70 4.99 4.57
N TYR A 95 12.10 4.76 5.74
CA TYR A 95 12.46 5.43 6.99
C TYR A 95 13.78 4.85 7.52
N ASP A 96 14.62 5.72 8.05
CA ASP A 96 15.84 5.43 8.81
C ASP A 96 15.46 5.10 10.27
N GLU A 97 16.18 4.19 10.93
CA GLU A 97 15.90 3.78 12.32
C GLU A 97 16.07 4.92 13.34
#